data_AF-A0A847HII1-F1
#
_entry.id   AF-A0A847HII1-F1
#
_cell.length_a   1.000
_cell.length_b   1.000
_cell.length_c   1.000
_cell.angle_alpha   90.00
_cell.angle_beta   90.00
_cell.angle_gamma   90.00
#
_symmetry.space_group_name_H-M   'P 1'
#
loop_
_entity.id
_entity.type
_entity.pdbx_description
1 polymer ?
#
loop_
_entity_poly.entity_id
_entity_poly.type
_entity_poly.pdbx_seq_one_letter_code
_entity_poly.pdbx_strand_id
1 'polypeptide(L)'
;MRKTAERLLLTIMLVAILGAFAQPRPVQAAQEIKETFMLSGFLGDNHEAIKKILRHSHEMQHQARPFTIKRHRERFRFEPGDRHPREIMVLSRKMISHFKLINGLLYHTEIPNREQLYNQLLETVESMVTFSKRAIRANKDYNYALYLASAQGIEKEVFMLNELMHSLELSINANIIETDALKENL
;
A
#
# COMPACT_ATOMS: atom_id res chain seq x y z
N MET A 1 -16.22 59.21 27.62
CA MET A 1 -16.23 57.73 27.70
C MET A 1 -17.07 57.04 26.61
N ARG A 2 -18.18 57.63 26.11
CA ARG A 2 -18.98 57.03 25.01
C ARG A 2 -18.22 56.85 23.67
N LYS A 3 -17.49 57.87 23.22
CA LYS A 3 -16.75 57.85 21.93
C LYS A 3 -15.64 56.79 21.86
N THR A 4 -15.05 56.40 22.99
CA THR A 4 -14.02 55.35 23.06
C THR A 4 -14.63 53.96 22.97
N ALA A 5 -15.81 53.75 23.58
CA ALA A 5 -16.52 52.47 23.51
C ALA A 5 -17.06 52.17 22.10
N GLU A 6 -17.58 53.19 21.42
CA GLU A 6 -18.05 53.08 20.02
C GLU A 6 -16.90 52.73 19.07
N ARG A 7 -15.73 53.36 19.23
CA ARG A 7 -14.52 53.03 18.45
C ARG A 7 -14.05 51.60 18.71
N LEU A 8 -14.11 51.15 19.97
CA LEU A 8 -13.71 49.80 20.37
C LEU A 8 -14.62 48.73 19.76
N LEU A 9 -15.94 48.95 19.79
CA LEU A 9 -16.93 48.10 19.11
C LEU A 9 -16.69 48.04 17.61
N LEU A 10 -16.40 49.18 16.99
CA LEU A 10 -16.15 49.27 15.54
C LEU A 10 -14.85 48.54 15.15
N THR A 11 -13.79 48.63 15.97
CA THR A 11 -12.56 47.84 15.77
C THR A 11 -12.77 46.35 15.99
N ILE A 12 -13.57 45.93 16.97
CA ILE A 12 -13.88 44.51 17.20
C ILE A 12 -14.69 43.96 16.02
N MET A 13 -15.65 44.72 15.50
CA MET A 13 -16.40 44.35 14.30
C MET A 13 -15.48 44.22 13.08
N LEU A 14 -14.55 45.17 12.87
CA LEU A 14 -13.60 45.11 11.75
C LEU A 14 -12.64 43.92 11.85
N VAL A 15 -12.17 43.59 13.06
CA VAL A 15 -11.34 42.41 13.31
C VAL A 15 -12.13 41.12 13.11
N ALA A 16 -13.40 41.08 13.51
CA ALA A 16 -14.29 39.94 13.27
C ALA A 16 -14.61 39.75 11.78
N ILE A 17 -14.80 40.85 11.03
CA ILE A 17 -15.02 40.82 9.58
C ILE A 17 -13.74 40.39 8.85
N LEU A 18 -12.58 40.96 9.20
CA LEU A 18 -11.29 40.55 8.63
C LEU A 18 -10.93 39.10 8.98
N GLY A 19 -11.26 38.65 10.20
CA GLY A 19 -11.12 37.25 10.62
C GLY A 19 -12.08 36.30 9.92
N ALA A 20 -13.29 36.76 9.55
CA ALA A 20 -14.26 35.98 8.77
C ALA A 20 -13.88 35.87 7.28
N PHE A 21 -13.23 36.89 6.70
CA PHE A 21 -12.69 36.86 5.34
C PHE A 21 -11.35 36.13 5.23
N ALA A 22 -10.57 36.09 6.32
CA ALA A 22 -9.41 35.23 6.45
C ALA A 22 -9.81 33.81 6.89
N GLN A 23 -10.71 33.17 6.14
CA GLN A 23 -10.88 31.72 6.30
C GLN A 23 -9.52 31.02 6.03
N PRO A 24 -9.16 29.98 6.78
CA PRO A 24 -7.91 29.24 6.60
C PRO A 24 -7.99 28.32 5.37
N ARG A 25 -8.34 28.87 4.20
CA ARG A 25 -8.38 28.16 2.93
C ARG A 25 -7.02 27.74 2.36
N PRO A 26 -5.87 28.41 2.59
CA PRO A 26 -4.61 27.96 1.99
C PRO A 26 -4.02 26.72 2.66
N VAL A 27 -4.36 26.44 3.92
CA VAL A 27 -3.81 25.28 4.66
C VAL A 27 -4.50 23.98 4.26
N GLN A 28 -5.82 24.01 4.06
CA GLN A 28 -6.60 22.83 3.64
C GLN A 28 -6.28 22.42 2.19
N ALA A 29 -6.21 23.38 1.26
CA ALA A 29 -5.86 23.08 -0.13
C ALA A 29 -4.42 22.53 -0.30
N ALA A 30 -3.45 23.06 0.47
CA ALA A 30 -2.08 22.53 0.45
C ALA A 30 -1.97 21.13 1.07
N GLN A 31 -2.83 20.82 2.04
CA GLN A 31 -2.88 19.51 2.69
C GLN A 31 -3.51 18.46 1.76
N GLU A 32 -4.61 18.78 1.08
CA GLU A 32 -5.24 17.91 0.06
C GLU A 32 -4.24 17.55 -1.06
N ILE A 33 -3.51 18.53 -1.60
CA ILE A 33 -2.49 18.29 -2.66
C ILE A 33 -1.39 17.33 -2.18
N LYS A 34 -0.96 17.46 -0.92
CA LYS A 34 0.08 16.61 -0.33
C LYS A 34 -0.43 15.18 -0.13
N GLU A 35 -1.68 15.01 0.29
CA GLU A 35 -2.33 13.71 0.48
C GLU A 35 -2.50 12.98 -0.84
N THR A 36 -2.95 13.66 -1.91
CA THR A 36 -3.07 13.09 -3.25
C THR A 36 -1.72 12.66 -3.83
N PHE A 37 -0.66 13.46 -3.62
CA PHE A 37 0.69 13.08 -4.05
C PHE A 37 1.23 11.86 -3.29
N MET A 38 0.98 11.79 -1.98
CA MET A 38 1.35 10.63 -1.15
C MET A 38 0.59 9.36 -1.55
N LEU A 39 -0.71 9.46 -1.85
CA LEU A 39 -1.54 8.35 -2.34
C LEU A 39 -1.08 7.85 -3.71
N SER A 40 -0.83 8.76 -4.65
CA SER A 40 -0.34 8.41 -6.00
C SER A 40 1.04 7.74 -5.95
N GLY A 41 1.98 8.31 -5.17
CA GLY A 41 3.29 7.71 -4.95
C GLY A 41 3.20 6.34 -4.27
N PHE A 42 2.31 6.18 -3.29
CA PHE A 42 2.04 4.89 -2.65
C PHE A 42 1.52 3.85 -3.64
N LEU A 43 0.53 4.18 -4.47
CA LEU A 43 -0.04 3.24 -5.44
C LEU A 43 1.03 2.83 -6.47
N GLY A 44 1.81 3.81 -6.97
CA GLY A 44 2.89 3.57 -7.93
C GLY A 44 4.00 2.67 -7.37
N ASP A 45 4.53 2.99 -6.18
CA ASP A 45 5.61 2.23 -5.54
C ASP A 45 5.19 0.79 -5.25
N ASN A 46 3.97 0.59 -4.76
CA ASN A 46 3.45 -0.74 -4.47
C ASN A 46 3.19 -1.52 -5.76
N HIS A 47 2.69 -0.88 -6.81
CA HIS A 47 2.49 -1.53 -8.11
C HIS A 47 3.83 -2.00 -8.74
N GLU A 48 4.89 -1.21 -8.63
CA GLU A 48 6.23 -1.62 -9.07
C GLU A 48 6.76 -2.80 -8.23
N ALA A 49 6.56 -2.77 -6.90
CA ALA A 49 6.93 -3.86 -6.02
C ALA A 49 6.20 -5.17 -6.37
N ILE A 50 4.89 -5.12 -6.64
CA ILE A 50 4.06 -6.26 -7.06
C ILE A 50 4.64 -6.91 -8.33
N LYS A 51 4.99 -6.11 -9.35
CA LYS A 51 5.60 -6.61 -10.60
C LYS A 51 6.94 -7.31 -10.34
N LYS A 52 7.80 -6.72 -9.50
CA LYS A 52 9.10 -7.30 -9.13
C LYS A 52 8.93 -8.61 -8.37
N ILE A 53 7.99 -8.66 -7.42
CA ILE A 53 7.68 -9.88 -6.65
C ILE A 53 7.17 -10.98 -7.57
N LEU A 54 6.25 -10.67 -8.51
CA LEU A 54 5.72 -11.65 -9.46
C LEU A 54 6.83 -12.27 -10.30
N ARG A 55 7.71 -11.42 -10.86
CA ARG A 55 8.86 -11.88 -11.64
C ARG A 55 9.75 -12.81 -10.84
N HIS A 56 10.11 -12.45 -9.61
CA HIS A 56 10.93 -13.30 -8.76
C HIS A 56 10.23 -14.61 -8.38
N SER A 57 8.91 -14.59 -8.16
CA SER A 57 8.13 -15.81 -7.94
C SER A 57 8.21 -16.75 -9.16
N HIS A 58 8.05 -16.24 -10.38
CA HIS A 58 8.18 -17.04 -11.60
C HIS A 58 9.60 -17.59 -11.78
N GLU A 59 10.63 -16.78 -11.49
CA GLU A 59 12.04 -17.21 -11.51
C GLU A 59 12.28 -18.34 -10.48
N MET A 60 11.72 -18.25 -9.28
CA MET A 60 11.77 -19.32 -8.27
C MET A 60 11.12 -20.60 -8.77
N GLN A 61 9.94 -20.52 -9.38
CA GLN A 61 9.27 -21.70 -9.93
C GLN A 61 10.08 -22.33 -11.07
N HIS A 62 10.62 -21.52 -11.96
CA HIS A 62 11.45 -21.98 -13.08
C HIS A 62 12.70 -22.72 -12.56
N GLN A 63 13.37 -22.18 -11.53
CA GLN A 63 14.53 -22.81 -10.90
C GLN A 63 14.18 -24.14 -10.22
N ALA A 64 13.03 -24.23 -9.54
CA ALA A 64 12.68 -25.39 -8.74
C ALA A 64 12.02 -26.54 -9.53
N ARG A 65 11.35 -26.24 -10.66
CA ARG A 65 10.63 -27.24 -11.48
C ARG A 65 11.50 -28.47 -11.83
N PRO A 66 12.75 -28.34 -12.29
CA PRO A 66 13.60 -29.49 -12.61
C PRO A 66 13.93 -30.37 -11.39
N PHE A 67 13.93 -29.82 -10.18
CA PHE A 67 14.29 -30.54 -8.96
C PHE A 67 13.12 -31.28 -8.31
N THR A 68 11.91 -31.18 -8.87
CA THR A 68 10.75 -31.95 -8.40
C THR A 68 10.83 -33.43 -8.76
N ILE A 69 11.54 -33.78 -9.84
CA ILE A 69 11.69 -35.16 -10.31
C ILE A 69 13.09 -35.69 -9.96
N LYS A 70 13.18 -36.82 -9.24
CA LYS A 70 14.46 -37.43 -8.79
C LYS A 70 15.50 -37.57 -9.91
N ARG A 71 15.07 -38.06 -11.08
CA ARG A 71 15.92 -38.30 -12.26
C ARG A 71 16.54 -37.02 -12.86
N HIS A 72 15.93 -35.87 -12.63
CA HIS A 72 16.42 -34.58 -13.12
C HIS A 72 17.39 -33.93 -12.14
N ARG A 73 17.27 -34.21 -10.83
CA ARG A 73 18.20 -33.68 -9.81
C ARG A 73 19.66 -34.02 -10.11
N GLU A 74 19.92 -35.24 -10.57
CA GLU A 74 21.26 -35.73 -10.90
C GLU A 74 21.87 -35.05 -12.13
N ARG A 75 21.06 -34.38 -12.96
CA ARG A 75 21.48 -33.77 -14.23
C ARG A 75 21.68 -32.26 -14.16
N PHE A 76 21.02 -31.58 -13.21
CA PHE A 76 21.09 -30.12 -13.09
C PHE A 76 22.21 -29.71 -12.14
N ARG A 77 23.12 -28.86 -12.62
CA ARG A 77 24.25 -28.31 -11.85
C ARG A 77 23.92 -27.07 -11.01
N PHE A 78 22.80 -26.40 -11.30
CA PHE A 78 22.44 -25.13 -10.66
C PHE A 78 21.20 -25.30 -9.79
N GLU A 79 21.43 -25.43 -8.49
CA GLU A 79 20.36 -25.52 -7.49
C GLU A 79 19.61 -24.16 -7.35
N PRO A 80 18.31 -24.18 -6.98
CA PRO A 80 17.59 -22.97 -6.60
C PRO A 80 18.35 -22.18 -5.53
N GLY A 81 18.44 -20.87 -5.72
CA GLY A 81 19.16 -19.98 -4.81
C GLY A 81 18.23 -19.28 -3.82
N ASP A 82 18.81 -18.80 -2.71
CA ASP A 82 18.08 -17.98 -1.72
C ASP A 82 17.82 -16.54 -2.19
N ARG A 83 18.40 -16.12 -3.32
CA ARG A 83 18.36 -14.72 -3.78
C ARG A 83 16.93 -14.22 -3.97
N HIS A 84 16.15 -14.90 -4.80
CA HIS A 84 14.77 -14.51 -5.12
C HIS A 84 13.84 -14.45 -3.89
N PRO A 85 13.77 -15.48 -3.02
CA PRO A 85 12.90 -15.38 -1.85
C PRO A 85 13.36 -14.29 -0.86
N ARG A 86 14.66 -13.96 -0.79
CA ARG A 86 15.15 -12.83 0.02
C ARG A 86 14.71 -11.49 -0.54
N GLU A 87 14.82 -11.29 -1.86
CA GLU A 87 14.35 -10.06 -2.52
C GLU A 87 12.85 -9.86 -2.31
N ILE A 88 12.04 -10.91 -2.50
CA ILE A 88 10.60 -10.86 -2.23
C ILE A 88 10.35 -10.48 -0.77
N MET A 89 11.04 -11.11 0.18
CA MET A 89 10.89 -10.78 1.60
C MET A 89 11.19 -9.31 1.92
N VAL A 90 12.24 -8.74 1.31
CA VAL A 90 12.60 -7.33 1.49
C VAL A 90 11.52 -6.42 0.91
N LEU A 91 11.06 -6.69 -0.31
CA LEU A 91 9.98 -5.93 -0.96
C LEU A 91 8.68 -6.01 -0.15
N SER A 92 8.25 -7.20 0.26
CA SER A 92 7.03 -7.38 1.07
C SER A 92 7.13 -6.64 2.41
N ARG A 93 8.29 -6.65 3.08
CA ARG A 93 8.49 -5.86 4.31
C ARG A 93 8.38 -4.36 4.08
N LYS A 94 8.94 -3.86 2.97
CA LYS A 94 8.82 -2.46 2.57
C LYS A 94 7.35 -2.10 2.34
N MET A 95 6.60 -2.96 1.64
CA MET A 95 5.17 -2.79 1.40
C MET A 95 4.37 -2.75 2.71
N ILE A 96 4.65 -3.63 3.70
CA ILE A 96 3.99 -3.58 5.02
C ILE A 96 4.15 -2.20 5.67
N SER A 97 5.36 -1.63 5.63
CA SER A 97 5.61 -0.28 6.16
C SER A 97 4.82 0.79 5.40
N HIS A 98 4.74 0.68 4.07
CA HIS A 98 3.93 1.58 3.24
C HIS A 98 2.43 1.48 3.59
N PHE A 99 1.89 0.26 3.72
CA PHE A 99 0.50 0.03 4.09
C PHE A 99 0.19 0.61 5.48
N LYS A 100 1.08 0.45 6.45
CA LYS A 100 0.93 1.07 7.79
C LYS A 100 0.91 2.58 7.74
N LEU A 101 1.73 3.19 6.88
CA LEU A 101 1.75 4.65 6.71
C LEU A 101 0.44 5.16 6.10
N ILE A 102 -0.07 4.47 5.06
CA ILE A 102 -1.28 4.95 4.38
C ILE A 102 -2.55 4.76 5.21
N ASN A 103 -2.58 3.78 6.13
CA ASN A 103 -3.73 3.60 7.02
C ASN A 103 -4.04 4.87 7.84
N GLY A 104 -2.99 5.62 8.23
CA GLY A 104 -3.17 6.90 8.91
C GLY A 104 -3.82 7.97 8.02
N LEU A 105 -3.53 7.95 6.72
CA LEU A 105 -4.12 8.87 5.73
C LEU A 105 -5.57 8.47 5.39
N LEU A 106 -5.82 7.17 5.20
CA LEU A 106 -7.15 6.61 4.93
C LEU A 106 -8.06 6.65 6.17
N TYR A 107 -7.53 6.98 7.36
CA TYR A 107 -8.34 7.07 8.58
C TYR A 107 -9.44 8.15 8.46
N HIS A 108 -9.19 9.20 7.67
CA HIS A 108 -10.09 10.33 7.50
C HIS A 108 -11.07 10.19 6.33
N THR A 109 -10.94 9.12 5.52
CA THR A 109 -11.82 8.88 4.35
C THR A 109 -13.00 7.98 4.73
N GLU A 110 -14.20 8.32 4.27
CA GLU A 110 -15.44 7.55 4.44
C GLU A 110 -15.51 6.35 3.46
N ILE A 111 -14.51 5.46 3.49
CA ILE A 111 -14.50 4.26 2.66
C ILE A 111 -15.27 3.12 3.37
N PRO A 112 -16.31 2.55 2.76
CA PRO A 112 -17.00 1.38 3.32
C PRO A 112 -16.06 0.17 3.38
N ASN A 113 -16.16 -0.62 4.46
CA ASN A 113 -15.30 -1.79 4.71
C ASN A 113 -13.77 -1.51 4.75
N ARG A 114 -13.36 -0.26 4.98
CA ARG A 114 -11.93 0.14 5.03
C ARG A 114 -11.08 -0.76 5.92
N GLU A 115 -11.53 -1.03 7.15
CA GLU A 115 -10.78 -1.84 8.10
C GLU A 115 -10.57 -3.27 7.59
N GLN A 116 -11.60 -3.85 6.99
CA GLN A 116 -11.52 -5.17 6.38
C GLN A 116 -10.54 -5.18 5.19
N LEU A 117 -10.65 -4.20 4.27
CA LEU A 117 -9.73 -4.06 3.14
C LEU A 117 -8.29 -3.89 3.59
N TYR A 118 -8.06 -3.05 4.60
CA TYR A 118 -6.74 -2.82 5.17
C TYR A 118 -6.14 -4.08 5.80
N ASN A 119 -6.92 -4.79 6.61
CA ASN A 119 -6.49 -6.03 7.24
C ASN A 119 -6.17 -7.10 6.18
N GLN A 120 -6.99 -7.24 5.14
CA GLN A 120 -6.74 -8.15 4.03
C GLN A 120 -5.47 -7.80 3.26
N LEU A 121 -5.22 -6.50 2.98
CA LEU A 121 -3.99 -6.03 2.35
C LEU A 121 -2.75 -6.40 3.17
N LEU A 122 -2.78 -6.12 4.49
CA LEU A 122 -1.68 -6.46 5.38
C LEU A 122 -1.44 -7.97 5.47
N GLU A 123 -2.50 -8.75 5.67
CA GLU A 123 -2.42 -10.21 5.82
C GLU A 123 -1.85 -10.86 4.55
N THR A 124 -2.26 -10.39 3.37
CA THR A 124 -1.75 -10.85 2.07
C THR A 124 -0.24 -10.62 1.97
N VAL A 125 0.25 -9.44 2.37
CA VAL A 125 1.67 -9.10 2.30
C VAL A 125 2.49 -9.83 3.36
N GLU A 126 1.95 -10.00 4.57
CA GLU A 126 2.57 -10.79 5.63
C GLU A 126 2.67 -12.28 5.27
N SER A 127 1.68 -12.80 4.55
CA SER A 127 1.69 -14.15 3.98
C SER A 127 2.84 -14.33 2.98
N MET A 128 3.10 -13.35 2.12
CA MET A 128 4.28 -13.37 1.24
C MET A 128 5.60 -13.45 2.02
N VAL A 129 5.74 -12.67 3.11
CA VAL A 129 6.94 -12.76 3.99
C VAL A 129 7.08 -14.17 4.58
N THR A 130 5.98 -14.78 4.98
CA THR A 130 5.95 -16.14 5.54
C THR A 130 6.36 -17.17 4.49
N PHE A 131 5.83 -17.09 3.28
CA PHE A 131 6.22 -17.95 2.17
C PHE A 131 7.68 -17.77 1.77
N SER A 132 8.21 -16.55 1.76
CA SER A 132 9.62 -16.29 1.50
C SER A 132 10.54 -16.93 2.55
N LYS A 133 10.21 -16.79 3.85
CA LYS A 133 10.95 -17.45 4.93
C LYS A 133 10.90 -18.98 4.78
N ARG A 134 9.73 -19.52 4.42
CA ARG A 134 9.53 -20.95 4.17
C ARG A 134 10.36 -21.44 3.00
N ALA A 135 10.41 -20.68 1.90
CA ALA A 135 11.24 -20.99 0.74
C ALA A 135 12.74 -21.02 1.10
N ILE A 136 13.24 -20.05 1.86
CA ILE A 136 14.64 -20.01 2.30
C ILE A 136 14.99 -21.25 3.15
N ARG A 137 14.12 -21.65 4.08
CA ARG A 137 14.34 -22.87 4.87
C ARG A 137 14.27 -24.12 3.99
N ALA A 138 13.25 -24.22 3.16
CA ALA A 138 13.06 -25.33 2.23
C ALA A 138 14.27 -25.53 1.30
N ASN A 139 14.91 -24.43 0.89
CA ASN A 139 16.12 -24.50 0.06
C ASN A 139 17.30 -25.11 0.84
N LYS A 140 17.52 -24.67 2.09
CA LYS A 140 18.56 -25.23 2.97
C LYS A 140 18.35 -26.72 3.27
N ASP A 141 17.09 -27.13 3.37
CA ASP A 141 16.70 -28.51 3.63
C ASP A 141 16.65 -29.37 2.36
N TYR A 142 17.04 -28.82 1.19
CA TYR A 142 16.92 -29.47 -0.13
C TYR A 142 15.48 -29.93 -0.46
N ASN A 143 14.49 -29.31 0.16
CA ASN A 143 13.07 -29.58 -0.03
C ASN A 143 12.48 -28.70 -1.14
N TYR A 144 12.82 -29.06 -2.38
CA TYR A 144 12.42 -28.31 -3.57
C TYR A 144 10.91 -28.32 -3.85
N ALA A 145 10.18 -29.31 -3.35
CA ALA A 145 8.72 -29.33 -3.44
C ALA A 145 8.11 -28.23 -2.58
N LEU A 146 8.59 -28.07 -1.33
CA LEU A 146 8.14 -27.01 -0.43
C LEU A 146 8.60 -25.63 -0.92
N TYR A 147 9.78 -25.54 -1.54
CA TYR A 147 10.24 -24.31 -2.19
C TYR A 147 9.29 -23.90 -3.33
N LEU A 148 8.95 -24.83 -4.23
CA LEU A 148 8.03 -24.58 -5.34
C LEU A 148 6.63 -24.19 -4.85
N ALA A 149 6.10 -24.89 -3.86
CA ALA A 149 4.82 -24.55 -3.23
C ALA A 149 4.82 -23.17 -2.57
N SER A 150 5.98 -22.72 -2.07
CA SER A 150 6.15 -21.36 -1.54
C SER A 150 6.16 -20.31 -2.64
N ALA A 151 6.81 -20.58 -3.78
CA ALA A 151 6.75 -19.69 -4.93
C ALA A 151 5.31 -19.55 -5.47
N GLN A 152 4.58 -20.66 -5.63
CA GLN A 152 3.18 -20.65 -6.04
C GLN A 152 2.27 -19.92 -5.02
N GLY A 153 2.52 -20.11 -3.72
CA GLY A 153 1.85 -19.34 -2.67
C GLY A 153 2.06 -17.84 -2.83
N ILE A 154 3.31 -17.40 -3.03
CA ILE A 154 3.62 -15.98 -3.29
C ILE A 154 2.90 -15.46 -4.53
N GLU A 155 2.90 -16.22 -5.63
CA GLU A 155 2.20 -15.83 -6.85
C GLU A 155 0.70 -15.61 -6.60
N LYS A 156 0.05 -16.50 -5.84
CA LYS A 156 -1.36 -16.35 -5.46
C LYS A 156 -1.59 -15.07 -4.65
N GLU A 157 -0.76 -14.81 -3.64
CA GLU A 157 -0.89 -13.59 -2.82
C GLU A 157 -0.65 -12.31 -3.64
N VAL A 158 0.25 -12.34 -4.63
CA VAL A 158 0.47 -11.21 -5.55
C VAL A 158 -0.79 -10.89 -6.35
N PHE A 159 -1.50 -11.90 -6.85
CA PHE A 159 -2.76 -11.69 -7.59
C PHE A 159 -3.85 -11.12 -6.68
N MET A 160 -4.01 -11.70 -5.48
CA MET A 160 -4.94 -11.17 -4.46
C MET A 160 -4.62 -9.73 -4.11
N LEU A 161 -3.34 -9.41 -3.90
CA LEU A 161 -2.89 -8.06 -3.58
C LEU A 161 -3.20 -7.07 -4.71
N ASN A 162 -3.04 -7.49 -5.96
CA ASN A 162 -3.37 -6.65 -7.10
C ASN A 162 -4.88 -6.34 -7.17
N GLU A 163 -5.74 -7.31 -6.89
CA GLU A 163 -7.20 -7.11 -6.81
C GLU A 163 -7.58 -6.17 -5.66
N LEU A 164 -7.00 -6.37 -4.47
CA LEU A 164 -7.25 -5.52 -3.31
C LEU A 164 -6.77 -4.08 -3.53
N MET A 165 -5.61 -3.89 -4.16
CA MET A 165 -5.08 -2.57 -4.52
C MET A 165 -5.97 -1.86 -5.52
N HIS A 166 -6.52 -2.59 -6.50
CA HIS A 166 -7.49 -2.02 -7.44
C HIS A 166 -8.80 -1.63 -6.75
N SER A 167 -9.30 -2.46 -5.83
CA SER A 167 -10.49 -2.14 -5.02
C SER A 167 -10.26 -0.89 -4.15
N LEU A 168 -9.06 -0.73 -3.61
CA LEU A 168 -8.68 0.45 -2.84
C LEU A 168 -8.66 1.70 -3.72
N GLU A 169 -8.06 1.62 -4.91
CA GLU A 169 -8.03 2.71 -5.88
C GLU A 169 -9.44 3.17 -6.28
N LEU A 170 -10.33 2.22 -6.61
CA LEU A 170 -11.74 2.52 -6.93
C LEU A 170 -12.45 3.20 -5.76
N SER A 171 -12.20 2.72 -4.54
CA SER A 171 -12.82 3.26 -3.33
C SER A 171 -12.34 4.67 -3.02
N ILE A 172 -11.05 4.96 -3.21
CA ILE A 172 -10.48 6.31 -3.07
C ILE A 172 -11.09 7.23 -4.11
N ASN A 173 -11.15 6.81 -5.38
CA ASN A 173 -11.70 7.64 -6.45
C ASN A 173 -13.19 7.94 -6.25
N ALA A 174 -13.98 6.95 -5.80
CA ALA A 174 -15.38 7.16 -5.47
C ALA A 174 -15.57 8.19 -4.34
N ASN A 175 -14.75 8.10 -3.29
CA ASN A 175 -14.79 9.04 -2.17
C ASN A 175 -14.44 10.47 -2.61
N ILE A 176 -13.41 10.64 -3.46
CA ILE A 176 -13.04 11.94 -4.03
C ILE A 176 -14.21 12.55 -4.81
N ILE A 177 -14.84 11.77 -5.69
CA ILE A 177 -16.00 12.22 -6.49
C ILE A 177 -17.14 12.68 -5.58
N GLU A 178 -17.46 11.93 -4.53
CA GLU A 178 -18.50 12.29 -3.57
C GLU A 178 -18.16 13.59 -2.83
N THR A 179 -16.91 13.74 -2.36
CA THR A 179 -16.47 14.97 -1.70
C THR A 179 -16.46 16.19 -2.61
N ASP A 180 -16.08 16.03 -3.89
CA ASP A 180 -16.09 17.11 -4.87
C ASP A 180 -17.52 17.52 -5.23
N ALA A 181 -18.43 16.57 -5.40
CA ALA A 181 -19.85 16.84 -5.63
C ALA A 181 -20.51 17.57 -4.44
N LEU A 182 -20.11 17.26 -3.20
CA LEU A 182 -20.58 17.99 -2.02
C LEU A 182 -20.04 19.43 -1.98
N LYS A 183 -18.80 19.67 -2.45
CA LYS A 183 -18.20 21.01 -2.55
C LYS A 183 -18.85 21.87 -3.64
N GLU A 184 -19.28 21.30 -4.76
CA GLU A 184 -19.98 22.02 -5.83
C GLU A 184 -21.43 22.41 -5.48
N ASN A 185 -22.05 21.69 -4.54
CA ASN A 185 -23.42 21.96 -4.08
C ASN A 185 -23.52 22.99 -2.94
N LEU A 186 -22.39 23.50 -2.42
CA LEU A 186 -22.28 24.50 -1.34
C LEU A 186 -21.90 25.88 -1.87
#